data_AF-A0A240E6E5-F1
#
_entry.id   AF-A0A240E6E5-F1
#
_cell.length_a   1.000
_cell.length_b   1.000
_cell.length_c   1.000
_cell.angle_alpha   90.00
_cell.angle_beta   90.00
_cell.angle_gamma   90.00
#
_symmetry.space_group_name_H-M   'P 1'
#
loop_
_entity.id
_entity.type
_entity.pdbx_description
1 polymer ?
#
loop_
_entity_poly.entity_id
_entity_poly.type
_entity_poly.pdbx_seq_one_letter_code
_entity_poly.pdbx_strand_id
1 'polypeptide(L)'
;MPKVKTEYLQIGEISGTPDQVAKQIYHRIIGPMVEAMDKEDPEQARLFAMHIFGLSTSMLADTLPTKSFERFVTTTRDTVVGILKKERGELKN
;
A
#
# COMPACT_ATOMS: atom_id res chain seq x y z
N MET A 1 -10.05 -32.69 8.84
CA MET A 1 -9.73 -31.33 8.35
C MET A 1 -8.28 -31.32 7.87
N PRO A 2 -7.98 -30.96 6.62
CA PRO A 2 -6.60 -30.84 6.17
C PRO A 2 -5.93 -29.70 6.96
N LYS A 3 -4.75 -29.98 7.50
CA LYS A 3 -3.93 -28.98 8.20
C LYS A 3 -3.36 -28.04 7.15
N VAL A 4 -3.91 -26.83 7.07
CA VAL A 4 -3.27 -25.72 6.37
C VAL A 4 -1.91 -25.54 7.03
N LYS A 5 -0.81 -25.75 6.29
CA LYS A 5 0.51 -25.33 6.73
C LYS A 5 0.49 -23.81 6.74
N THR A 6 0.19 -23.22 7.90
CA THR A 6 0.45 -21.80 8.12
C THR A 6 1.98 -21.67 8.16
N GLU A 7 2.59 -21.37 7.01
CA GLU A 7 3.93 -20.81 7.00
C GLU A 7 3.82 -19.46 7.73
N TYR A 8 4.25 -19.44 8.99
CA TYR A 8 4.45 -18.20 9.70
C TYR A 8 5.47 -17.40 8.89
N LEU A 9 5.08 -16.22 8.38
CA LEU A 9 6.03 -15.20 7.95
C LEU A 9 7.03 -15.05 9.10
N GLN A 10 8.27 -15.51 8.89
CA GLN A 10 9.32 -15.20 9.83
C GLN A 10 9.46 -13.69 9.85
N ILE A 11 8.95 -13.03 10.89
CA ILE A 11 9.20 -11.62 11.17
C ILE A 11 10.62 -11.51 11.74
N GLY A 12 11.59 -12.00 11.00
CA GLY A 12 13.00 -11.72 11.16
C GLY A 12 13.41 -10.82 10.01
N GLU A 13 14.16 -9.75 10.30
CA GLU A 13 14.76 -8.82 9.33
C GLU A 13 13.91 -7.65 8.79
N ILE A 14 12.87 -7.17 9.48
CA ILE A 14 12.40 -5.78 9.24
C ILE A 14 13.17 -4.87 10.19
N SER A 15 14.04 -4.01 9.65
CA SER A 15 14.86 -3.09 10.45
C SER A 15 15.26 -1.85 9.66
N GLY A 16 15.71 -0.81 10.36
CA GLY A 16 16.17 0.45 9.75
C GLY A 16 15.40 1.67 10.25
N THR A 17 15.48 2.77 9.51
CA THR A 17 14.70 3.98 9.78
C THR A 17 13.21 3.75 9.52
N PRO A 18 12.30 4.58 10.06
CA PRO A 18 10.86 4.43 9.83
C PRO A 18 10.48 4.31 8.35
N ASP A 19 11.11 5.11 7.47
CA ASP A 19 10.88 5.04 6.02
C ASP A 19 11.34 3.71 5.41
N GLN A 20 12.46 3.16 5.90
CA GLN A 20 12.98 1.87 5.44
C GLN A 20 12.07 0.72 5.90
N VAL A 21 11.57 0.79 7.13
CA VAL A 21 10.62 -0.18 7.69
C VAL A 21 9.31 -0.15 6.92
N ALA A 22 8.75 1.03 6.64
CA ALA A 22 7.51 1.18 5.88
C ALA A 22 7.63 0.58 4.47
N LYS A 23 8.73 0.85 3.76
CA LYS A 23 9.01 0.26 2.45
C LYS A 23 9.12 -1.26 2.51
N GLN A 24 9.80 -1.79 3.52
CA GLN A 24 9.94 -3.23 3.71
C GLN A 24 8.60 -3.91 3.99
N ILE A 25 7.74 -3.32 4.83
CA ILE A 25 6.39 -3.83 5.09
C ILE A 25 5.58 -3.88 3.80
N TYR A 26 5.61 -2.79 3.01
CA TYR A 26 4.87 -2.77 1.74
C TYR A 26 5.36 -3.87 0.79
N HIS A 27 6.67 -3.98 0.56
CA HIS A 27 7.22 -4.92 -0.41
C HIS A 27 7.21 -6.38 0.04
N ARG A 28 7.41 -6.65 1.34
CA ARG A 28 7.54 -8.03 1.86
C ARG A 28 6.23 -8.61 2.35
N ILE A 29 5.25 -7.78 2.70
CA ILE A 29 3.99 -8.23 3.31
C ILE A 29 2.81 -7.80 2.45
N ILE A 30 2.55 -6.49 2.32
CA ILE A 30 1.30 -6.00 1.73
C ILE A 30 1.20 -6.35 0.24
N GLY A 31 2.24 -6.06 -0.55
CA GLY A 31 2.27 -6.34 -1.99
C GLY A 31 2.04 -7.83 -2.31
N PRO A 32 2.84 -8.76 -1.76
CA PRO A 32 2.64 -10.19 -1.95
C PRO A 32 1.25 -10.69 -1.53
N MET A 33 0.69 -10.13 -0.45
CA MET A 33 -0.68 -10.48 -0.04
C MET A 33 -1.72 -10.01 -1.05
N VAL A 34 -1.62 -8.78 -1.57
CA VAL A 34 -2.51 -8.27 -2.63
C VAL A 34 -2.40 -9.14 -3.87
N GLU A 35 -1.18 -9.50 -4.31
CA GLU A 35 -0.96 -10.36 -5.47
C GLU A 35 -1.49 -11.78 -5.28
N ALA A 36 -1.37 -12.34 -4.07
CA ALA A 36 -1.92 -13.65 -3.75
C ALA A 36 -3.46 -13.61 -3.79
N MET A 37 -4.07 -12.58 -3.19
CA MET A 37 -5.52 -12.39 -3.21
C MET A 37 -6.05 -12.15 -4.63
N ASP A 38 -5.35 -11.38 -5.46
CA ASP A 38 -5.79 -11.03 -6.82
C ASP A 38 -5.94 -12.26 -7.72
N LYS A 39 -5.12 -13.30 -7.48
CA LYS A 39 -5.20 -14.58 -8.20
C LYS A 39 -6.44 -15.39 -7.84
N GLU A 40 -7.00 -15.19 -6.65
CA GLU A 40 -8.16 -15.95 -6.15
C GLU A 40 -9.46 -15.15 -6.30
N ASP A 41 -9.45 -13.89 -5.87
CA ASP A 41 -10.57 -12.96 -5.88
C ASP A 41 -10.06 -11.51 -6.08
N PRO A 42 -10.08 -11.01 -7.34
CA PRO A 42 -9.64 -9.64 -7.66
C PRO A 42 -10.43 -8.54 -6.94
N GLU A 43 -11.70 -8.79 -6.62
CA GLU A 43 -12.52 -7.80 -5.92
C GLU A 43 -12.06 -7.66 -4.46
N GLN A 44 -11.79 -8.78 -3.79
CA GLN A 44 -11.25 -8.78 -2.44
C GLN A 44 -9.84 -8.18 -2.38
N ALA A 45 -8.99 -8.49 -3.35
CA ALA A 45 -7.65 -7.89 -3.45
C ALA A 45 -7.72 -6.36 -3.55
N ARG A 46 -8.61 -5.85 -4.40
CA ARG A 46 -8.88 -4.41 -4.53
C ARG A 46 -9.40 -3.82 -3.23
N LEU A 47 -10.37 -4.45 -2.57
CA LEU A 47 -10.91 -3.98 -1.30
C LEU A 47 -9.83 -3.93 -0.22
N PHE A 48 -8.99 -4.97 -0.12
CA PHE A 48 -7.88 -5.02 0.83
C PHE A 48 -6.87 -3.89 0.59
N ALA A 49 -6.42 -3.69 -0.64
CA ALA A 49 -5.51 -2.61 -0.99
C ALA A 49 -6.07 -1.22 -0.64
N MET A 50 -7.35 -0.99 -0.92
CA MET A 50 -8.03 0.26 -0.58
C MET A 50 -8.18 0.46 0.93
N HIS A 51 -8.43 -0.59 1.70
CA HIS A 51 -8.51 -0.51 3.17
C HIS A 51 -7.15 -0.15 3.78
N ILE A 52 -6.06 -0.76 3.31
CA ILE A 52 -4.71 -0.44 3.79
C ILE A 52 -4.36 1.02 3.50
N PHE A 53 -4.68 1.51 2.29
CA PHE A 53 -4.46 2.91 1.92
C PHE A 53 -5.31 3.86 2.78
N GLY A 54 -6.60 3.54 2.97
CA GLY A 54 -7.51 4.32 3.80
C GLY A 54 -7.03 4.41 5.25
N LEU A 55 -6.69 3.27 5.86
CA LEU A 55 -6.18 3.20 7.24
C LEU A 55 -4.91 4.04 7.42
N SER A 56 -3.93 3.88 6.52
CA SER A 56 -2.68 4.65 6.58
C SER A 56 -2.92 6.15 6.47
N THR A 57 -3.86 6.54 5.59
CA THR A 57 -4.23 7.94 5.39
C THR A 57 -4.95 8.52 6.61
N SER A 58 -5.87 7.77 7.23
CA SER A 58 -6.55 8.17 8.47
C SER A 58 -5.56 8.36 9.62
N MET A 59 -4.61 7.44 9.80
CA MET A 59 -3.56 7.58 10.82
C MET A 59 -2.69 8.83 10.59
N LEU A 60 -2.42 9.19 9.33
CA LEU A 60 -1.71 10.42 9.00
C LEU A 60 -2.55 11.68 9.29
N ALA A 61 -3.86 11.62 9.09
CA ALA A 61 -4.77 12.73 9.40
C ALA A 61 -4.78 13.05 10.91
N ASP A 62 -4.69 12.02 11.75
CA ASP A 62 -4.68 12.18 13.21
C ASP A 62 -3.34 12.73 13.74
N THR A 63 -2.26 12.65 12.95
CA THR A 63 -0.91 13.01 13.40
C THR A 63 -0.37 14.29 12.76
N LEU A 64 -0.84 14.65 11.56
CA LEU A 64 -0.37 15.83 10.84
C LEU A 64 -1.29 17.05 11.05
N PRO A 65 -0.73 18.28 11.10
CA PRO A 65 -1.54 19.49 10.98
C PRO A 65 -2.33 19.49 9.66
N THR A 66 -3.54 20.05 9.66
CA THR A 66 -4.46 20.05 8.51
C THR A 66 -3.80 20.44 7.19
N LYS A 67 -3.03 21.55 7.16
CA LYS A 67 -2.33 22.00 5.95
C LYS A 67 -1.28 21.01 5.43
N SER A 68 -0.59 20.32 6.33
CA SER A 68 0.40 19.30 5.96
C SER A 68 -0.29 18.05 5.43
N PHE A 69 -1.40 17.65 6.03
CA PHE A 69 -2.22 16.54 5.56
C PHE A 69 -2.85 16.81 4.18
N GLU A 70 -3.44 18.00 3.98
CA GLU A 70 -3.98 18.43 2.68
C GLU A 70 -2.92 18.36 1.58
N ARG A 71 -1.70 18.81 1.89
CA ARG A 71 -0.57 18.71 0.97
C ARG A 71 -0.22 17.26 0.65
N PHE A 72 -0.11 16.40 1.68
CA PHE A 72 0.16 14.97 1.51
C PHE A 72 -0.87 14.30 0.58
N VAL A 73 -2.16 14.52 0.84
CA VAL A 73 -3.26 13.95 0.02
C VAL A 73 -3.19 14.46 -1.41
N THR A 74 -3.00 15.77 -1.59
CA THR A 74 -2.93 16.39 -2.93
C THR A 74 -1.75 15.86 -3.73
N THR A 75 -0.54 15.83 -3.14
CA THR A 75 0.66 15.30 -3.81
C THR A 75 0.52 13.83 -4.14
N THR A 76 -0.04 13.02 -3.24
CA THR A 76 -0.28 11.60 -3.48
C THR A 76 -1.27 11.40 -4.64
N ARG A 77 -2.39 12.12 -4.62
CA ARG A 77 -3.39 12.10 -5.70
C ARG A 77 -2.77 12.45 -7.05
N ASP A 78 -2.05 13.57 -7.12
CA ASP A 78 -1.49 14.07 -8.37
C ASP A 78 -0.42 13.12 -8.92
N THR A 79 0.36 12.51 -8.04
CA THR A 79 1.36 11.49 -8.40
C THR A 79 0.68 10.25 -8.99
N VAL A 80 -0.34 9.71 -8.32
CA VAL A 80 -1.10 8.55 -8.81
C VAL A 80 -1.76 8.85 -10.15
N VAL A 81 -2.43 10.00 -10.27
CA VAL A 81 -3.04 10.42 -11.54
C VAL A 81 -1.99 10.54 -12.64
N GLY A 82 -0.83 11.14 -12.35
CA GLY A 82 0.28 11.26 -13.29
C GLY A 82 0.79 9.90 -13.79
N ILE A 83 0.99 8.94 -12.89
CA ILE A 83 1.40 7.57 -13.23
C ILE A 83 0.36 6.92 -14.12
N LEU A 84 -0.92 6.95 -13.74
CA LEU A 84 -2.00 6.33 -14.51
C LEU A 84 -2.16 6.94 -15.90
N LYS A 85 -2.03 8.27 -16.02
CA LYS A 85 -2.06 8.95 -17.32
C LYS A 85 -0.87 8.52 -18.20
N LYS A 86 0.31 8.33 -17.61
CA LYS A 86 1.49 7.83 -18.33
C LYS A 86 1.27 6.40 -18.82
N GLU A 87 0.74 5.51 -17.97
CA GLU A 87 0.41 4.13 -18.36
C GLU A 87 -0.63 4.06 -19.49
N ARG A 88 -1.59 4.99 -19.52
CA ARG A 88 -2.57 5.12 -20.61
C ARG A 88 -2.05 5.86 -21.85
N GLY A 89 -0.80 6.34 -21.85
CA GLY A 89 -0.21 7.07 -22.97
C GLY A 89 -0.74 8.50 -23.17
N GLU A 90 -1.43 9.07 -22.17
CA GLU A 90 -1.98 10.43 -22.23
C GLU A 90 -0.91 11.52 -22.02
N LEU A 91 0.21 11.17 -21.36
CA LEU A 91 1.35 12.05 -21.15
C LEU A 91 2.51 11.59 -22.02
N LYS A 92 3.01 12.48 -22.89
CA LYS A 92 4.26 12.27 -23.63
C LYS A 92 5.44 12.67 -22.73
N ASN A 93 6.52 11.87 -22.79
CA ASN A 93 7.77 12.12 -22.04
C ASN A 93 8.31 13.53 -22.26
#